data_AF-A0A920UAR9-F1
#
_entry.id   AF-A0A920UAR9-F1
#
_cell.length_a   1.000
_cell.length_b   1.000
_cell.length_c   1.000
_cell.angle_alpha   90.00
_cell.angle_beta   90.00
_cell.angle_gamma   90.00
#
_symmetry.space_group_name_H-M   'P 1'
#
loop_
_entity.id
_entity.type
_entity.pdbx_description
1 polymer ?
#
loop_
_entity_poly.entity_id
_entity_poly.type
_entity_poly.pdbx_seq_one_letter_code
_entity_poly.pdbx_strand_id
1 'polypeptide(L)' 'MGDPRGFIKHDRLLPDRRAVPVRLRDWKEVYEPFAEDHLRTQASR' A
#
# COMPACT_ATOMS: atom_id res chain seq x y z
N MET A 1 3.85 6.25 21.00
CA MET A 1 4.83 6.83 20.05
C MET A 1 5.33 5.66 19.20
N GLY A 2 5.31 5.76 17.87
CA GLY A 2 5.79 4.66 17.00
C GLY A 2 7.26 4.34 17.24
N ASP A 3 7.69 3.10 16.96
CA ASP A 3 9.11 2.71 17.07
C ASP A 3 9.92 3.51 16.03
N PRO A 4 10.84 4.41 16.43
CA PRO A 4 11.59 5.23 15.48
C PRO A 4 12.55 4.40 14.60
N ARG A 5 12.67 3.09 14.83
CA ARG A 5 13.48 2.16 14.02
C ARG A 5 12.61 1.24 13.15
N GLY A 6 11.31 1.51 13.03
CA GLY A 6 10.40 0.67 12.23
C GLY A 6 10.85 0.50 10.78
N PHE A 7 11.47 1.51 10.19
CA PHE A 7 12.00 1.49 8.82
C PHE A 7 13.12 0.47 8.60
N ILE A 8 13.79 0.02 9.66
CA ILE A 8 14.80 -1.05 9.61
C ILE A 8 14.11 -2.42 9.64
N LYS A 9 12.97 -2.54 10.31
CA LYS A 9 12.25 -3.80 10.56
C LYS A 9 11.21 -4.14 9.50
N HIS A 10 10.68 -3.12 8.83
CA HIS A 10 9.60 -3.28 7.86
C HIS A 10 9.99 -2.66 6.51
N ASP A 11 9.89 -3.47 5.46
CA ASP A 11 10.06 -3.01 4.09
C ASP A 11 8.90 -2.11 3.65
N ARG A 12 9.13 -1.33 2.59
CA ARG A 12 8.08 -0.51 2.00
C ARG A 12 7.09 -1.40 1.24
N LEU A 13 5.83 -1.31 1.61
CA LEU A 13 4.72 -1.94 0.90
C LEU A 13 3.83 -0.87 0.27
N LEU A 14 3.32 -1.16 -0.93
CA LEU A 14 2.39 -0.30 -1.64
C LEU A 14 1.09 -1.07 -1.88
N PRO A 15 -0.04 -0.37 -2.08
CA PRO A 15 -1.27 -1.03 -2.50
C PRO A 15 -1.10 -1.68 -3.87
N ASP A 16 -1.80 -2.80 -4.06
CA ASP A 16 -1.85 -3.47 -5.35
C ASP A 16 -2.51 -2.57 -6.40
N ARG A 17 -2.19 -2.84 -7.67
CA ARG A 17 -2.71 -2.09 -8.80
C ARG A 17 -3.58 -2.98 -9.66
N ARG A 18 -4.69 -2.44 -10.14
CA ARG A 18 -5.51 -3.08 -11.17
C ARG A 18 -4.68 -3.38 -12.41
N ALA A 19 -4.92 -4.55 -13.00
CA ALA A 19 -4.20 -5.02 -14.16
C ALA A 19 -4.32 -4.05 -15.34
N VAL A 20 -3.24 -3.92 -16.13
CA VAL A 20 -3.16 -2.99 -17.26
C VAL A 20 -4.30 -3.17 -18.28
N PRO A 21 -4.65 -4.40 -18.72
CA PRO A 21 -5.74 -4.58 -19.69
C PRO A 21 -7.12 -4.13 -19.18
N VAL A 22 -7.32 -4.11 -17.85
CA VAL A 22 -8.58 -3.67 -17.23
C VAL A 22 -8.65 -2.15 -17.19
N ARG A 23 -7.62 -1.47 -16.69
CA ARG A 23 -7.58 0.01 -16.56
C ARG A 23 -7.50 0.77 -17.88
N LEU A 24 -7.28 0.08 -19.00
CA LEU A 24 -7.41 0.69 -20.34
C LEU A 24 -8.87 0.81 -20.79
N ARG A 25 -9.80 0.13 -20.12
CA ARG A 25 -11.23 0.06 -20.50
C ARG A 25 -12.13 0.99 -19.68
N ASP A 26 -11.60 1.62 -18.63
CA ASP A 26 -12.33 2.52 -17.75
C ASP A 26 -11.41 3.58 -17.13
N TRP A 27 -12.01 4.54 -16.42
CA TRP A 27 -11.31 5.63 -15.72
C TRP A 27 -11.40 5.49 -14.18
N LYS A 28 -11.60 4.26 -13.69
CA LYS A 28 -11.70 4.00 -12.25
C LYS A 28 -10.33 4.04 -11.59
N GLU A 29 -10.33 4.20 -10.27
CA GLU A 29 -9.13 4.19 -9.45
C GLU A 29 -8.21 3.00 -9.75
N VAL A 30 -6.90 3.24 -9.81
CA VAL A 30 -5.91 2.23 -10.21
C VAL A 30 -5.49 1.36 -9.03
N TYR A 31 -5.46 1.92 -7.84
CA TYR A 31 -5.04 1.22 -6.63
C TYR A 31 -6.21 0.45 -6.02
N GLU A 32 -5.92 -0.76 -5.56
CA GLU A 32 -6.84 -1.52 -4.73
C GLU A 32 -6.82 -0.98 -3.29
N PRO A 33 -7.89 -1.20 -2.51
CA PRO A 33 -7.92 -0.83 -1.10
C PRO A 33 -6.72 -1.40 -0.34
N PHE A 34 -6.02 -0.53 0.39
CA PHE A 34 -4.90 -0.94 1.21
C PHE A 34 -5.41 -1.43 2.57
N ALA A 35 -5.08 -2.66 2.92
CA ALA A 35 -5.53 -3.27 4.17
C ALA A 35 -5.05 -2.44 5.38
N GLU A 36 -5.92 -2.27 6.38
CA GLU A 36 -5.67 -1.36 7.49
C GLU A 36 -4.49 -1.80 8.37
N ASP A 37 -4.30 -3.11 8.52
CA ASP A 37 -3.16 -3.72 9.21
C ASP A 37 -1.82 -3.43 8.49
N HIS A 38 -1.82 -3.52 7.17
CA HIS A 38 -0.67 -3.11 6.35
C HIS A 38 -0.41 -1.61 6.46
N LEU A 39 -1.48 -0.79 6.49
CA LEU A 39 -1.37 0.66 6.68
C LEU A 39 -0.75 1.02 8.04
N ARG A 40 -1.21 0.38 9.12
CA ARG A 40 -0.65 0.57 10.47
C ARG A 40 0.83 0.19 10.51
N THR A 41 1.19 -0.92 9.87
CA THR A 41 2.60 -1.36 9.78
C THR A 41 3.44 -0.37 8.97
N GLN A 42 2.96 0.10 7.82
CA GLN A 42 3.66 1.10 7.01
C GLN A 42 3.79 2.45 7.73
N ALA A 43 2.79 2.87 8.49
CA ALA A 43 2.81 4.10 9.29
C ALA A 43 3.75 4.01 10.50
N SER A 44 4.12 2.78 10.91
CA SER A 44 5.06 2.53 12.01
C SER A 44 6.52 2.46 11.56
N ARG A 45 6.80 2.63 10.25
CA ARG A 45 8.16 2.67 9.69
C ARG A 45 8.90 3.93 10.10
#